data_AF-A0A0F9EHA6-F1
#
_entry.id   AF-A0A0F9EHA6-F1
#
_cell.length_a   1.000
_cell.length_b   1.000
_cell.length_c   1.000
_cell.angle_alpha   90.00
_cell.angle_beta   90.00
_cell.angle_gamma   90.00
#
_symmetry.space_group_name_H-M   'P 1'
#
loop_
_entity.id
_entity.type
_entity.pdbx_description
1 polymer ?
#
loop_
_entity_poly.entity_id
_entity_poly.type
_entity_poly.pdbx_seq_one_letter_code
_entity_poly.pdbx_strand_id
1 'polypeptide(L)'
;MSAPTGKVLLAVTAVAICLSVLPVSAEPFENPKAKKPPRAKPQRRSAAESVPPLPLPATPLRRSERKRQPSPPALVGMITFGGSRFVMQNGKRVAQEVFPTTQIDIERLTGYANQRLGIRYRFVGTSLKSFSWDPVEFPLLYITGWTTMPKLPDEIIAKLRRYLYDGGTLVLHAQCGRAEFYESAKENIMRIFPRRKLAMLDTDSPLFRAYMPLDRVRIRQDDK
;
A
#
# COMPACT_ATOMS: atom_id res chain seq x y z
N MET A 1 -64.08 -16.13 66.17
CA MET A 1 -64.45 -17.54 65.92
C MET A 1 -64.56 -17.73 64.41
N SER A 2 -63.49 -18.23 63.81
CA SER A 2 -63.43 -19.52 63.10
C SER A 2 -63.60 -19.35 61.60
N ALA A 3 -62.48 -19.21 60.90
CA ALA A 3 -62.38 -19.30 59.45
C ALA A 3 -60.96 -19.77 59.07
N PRO A 4 -60.80 -20.51 57.97
CA PRO A 4 -60.07 -21.78 57.97
C PRO A 4 -58.72 -21.67 57.26
N THR A 5 -57.64 -21.47 58.01
CA THR A 5 -56.28 -21.31 57.48
C THR A 5 -55.64 -22.60 56.95
N GLY A 6 -56.19 -23.78 57.28
CA GLY A 6 -55.58 -25.07 56.92
C GLY A 6 -55.87 -25.58 55.50
N LYS A 7 -57.03 -25.26 54.91
CA LYS A 7 -57.41 -25.78 53.58
C LYS A 7 -56.87 -24.95 52.41
N VAL A 8 -56.64 -23.65 52.64
CA VAL A 8 -56.04 -22.76 51.63
C VAL A 8 -54.55 -23.08 51.47
N LEU A 9 -53.84 -23.38 52.56
CA LEU A 9 -52.40 -23.66 52.48
C LEU A 9 -52.09 -24.95 51.71
N LEU A 10 -52.93 -25.98 51.82
CA LEU A 10 -52.75 -27.24 51.09
C LEU A 10 -53.12 -27.13 49.59
N ALA A 11 -54.10 -26.29 49.25
CA ALA A 11 -54.45 -26.02 47.86
C ALA A 11 -53.39 -25.15 47.16
N VAL A 12 -52.81 -24.18 47.87
CA VAL A 12 -51.74 -23.31 47.32
C VAL A 12 -50.45 -24.11 47.12
N THR A 13 -50.10 -25.04 48.01
CA THR A 13 -48.92 -25.90 47.81
C THR A 13 -49.11 -26.93 46.69
N ALA A 14 -50.31 -27.51 46.53
CA ALA A 14 -50.60 -28.43 45.42
C ALA A 14 -50.60 -27.73 44.05
N VAL A 15 -51.08 -26.49 43.96
CA VAL A 15 -51.00 -25.68 42.73
C VAL A 15 -49.55 -25.24 42.44
N ALA A 16 -48.75 -24.93 43.47
CA ALA A 16 -47.34 -24.58 43.29
C ALA A 16 -46.49 -25.74 42.77
N ILE A 17 -46.78 -26.98 43.18
CA ILE A 17 -46.04 -28.18 42.73
C ILE A 17 -46.46 -28.61 41.32
N CYS A 18 -47.73 -28.39 40.93
CA CYS A 18 -48.17 -28.64 39.54
C CYS A 18 -47.71 -27.57 38.54
N LEU A 19 -47.36 -26.35 38.98
CA LEU A 19 -46.79 -25.31 38.10
C LEU A 19 -45.26 -25.42 37.92
N SER A 20 -44.56 -26.26 38.68
CA SER A 20 -43.09 -26.36 38.63
C SER A 20 -42.54 -27.39 37.64
N VAL A 21 -43.37 -28.04 36.83
CA VAL A 21 -42.93 -28.99 35.79
C VAL A 21 -43.26 -28.45 34.40
N LEU A 22 -42.68 -27.29 34.08
CA LEU A 22 -42.52 -26.89 32.68
C LEU A 22 -41.20 -27.49 32.18
N PRO A 23 -41.19 -28.29 31.10
CA PRO A 23 -39.93 -28.68 30.49
C PRO A 23 -39.22 -27.41 30.02
N VAL A 24 -38.02 -27.16 30.53
CA VAL A 24 -37.11 -26.16 29.99
C VAL A 24 -36.72 -26.64 28.58
N SER A 25 -37.53 -26.29 27.59
CA SER A 25 -37.14 -26.41 26.20
C SER A 25 -36.05 -25.39 25.97
N ALA A 26 -34.80 -25.84 25.91
CA ALA A 26 -33.72 -25.01 25.45
C ALA A 26 -34.02 -24.59 24.01
N GLU A 27 -34.32 -23.30 23.80
CA GLU A 27 -34.35 -22.70 22.47
C GLU A 27 -33.05 -23.09 21.74
N PRO A 28 -33.11 -23.67 20.53
CA PRO A 28 -31.90 -24.00 19.79
C PRO A 28 -31.09 -22.72 19.59
N PHE A 29 -29.86 -22.69 20.11
CA PHE A 29 -28.98 -21.54 20.03
C PHE A 29 -28.70 -21.18 18.56
N GLU A 30 -29.36 -20.15 18.07
CA GLU A 30 -29.18 -19.66 16.70
C GLU A 30 -28.03 -18.65 16.67
N ASN A 31 -26.87 -19.09 16.13
CA ASN A 31 -25.65 -18.29 16.10
C ASN A 31 -25.82 -17.00 15.26
N PRO A 32 -25.81 -15.79 15.85
CA PRO A 32 -25.98 -14.54 15.11
C PRO A 32 -24.80 -14.22 14.17
N LYS A 33 -23.68 -14.94 14.25
CA LYS A 33 -22.55 -14.86 13.31
C LYS A 33 -22.66 -15.81 12.11
N ALA A 34 -23.62 -16.74 12.10
CA ALA A 34 -23.96 -17.53 10.91
C ALA A 34 -24.67 -16.69 9.82
N LYS A 35 -24.87 -15.39 10.08
CA LYS A 35 -25.41 -14.42 9.15
C LYS A 35 -24.48 -14.27 7.94
N LYS A 36 -24.93 -14.85 6.82
CA LYS A 36 -24.62 -14.59 5.40
C LYS A 36 -23.18 -14.07 5.14
N PRO A 37 -22.34 -14.82 4.40
CA PRO A 37 -21.00 -14.36 4.07
C PRO A 37 -21.07 -12.96 3.43
N PRO A 38 -20.10 -12.08 3.72
CA PRO A 38 -20.12 -10.71 3.23
C PRO A 38 -20.31 -10.73 1.71
N ARG A 39 -21.29 -9.95 1.23
CA ARG A 39 -21.62 -9.91 -0.20
C ARG A 39 -20.33 -9.68 -0.98
N ALA A 40 -19.99 -10.63 -1.85
CA ALA A 40 -18.79 -10.54 -2.66
C ALA A 40 -18.78 -9.19 -3.40
N LYS A 41 -17.63 -8.50 -3.37
CA LYS A 41 -17.47 -7.20 -4.06
C LYS A 41 -17.97 -7.35 -5.51
N PRO A 42 -18.73 -6.39 -6.06
CA PRO A 42 -19.18 -6.45 -7.45
C PRO A 42 -18.01 -6.71 -8.39
N GLN A 43 -18.16 -7.69 -9.30
CA GLN A 43 -17.14 -8.06 -10.27
C GLN A 43 -17.71 -7.87 -11.67
N ARG A 44 -16.93 -7.23 -12.56
CA ARG A 44 -17.25 -7.21 -13.98
C ARG A 44 -16.87 -8.56 -14.59
N ARG A 45 -17.84 -9.23 -15.21
CA ARG A 45 -17.63 -10.46 -15.98
C ARG A 45 -18.07 -10.22 -17.41
N SER A 46 -17.24 -10.58 -18.37
CA SER A 46 -17.68 -10.76 -19.75
C SER A 46 -18.00 -12.24 -19.97
N ALA A 47 -19.16 -12.51 -20.53
CA ALA A 47 -19.49 -13.81 -21.08
C ALA A 47 -19.26 -13.75 -22.60
N ALA A 48 -18.52 -14.71 -23.13
CA ALA A 48 -18.39 -14.94 -24.56
C ALA A 48 -18.63 -16.43 -24.84
N GLU A 49 -19.27 -16.71 -25.96
CA GLU A 49 -19.45 -18.08 -26.46
C GLU A 49 -18.42 -18.31 -27.56
N SER A 50 -17.62 -19.36 -27.43
CA SER A 50 -16.71 -19.81 -28.48
C SER A 50 -17.24 -21.10 -29.07
N VAL A 51 -17.30 -21.18 -30.40
CA VAL A 51 -17.63 -22.42 -31.10
C VAL A 51 -16.32 -23.19 -31.32
N PRO A 52 -16.19 -24.44 -30.84
CA PRO A 52 -15.01 -25.24 -31.13
C PRO A 52 -14.93 -25.53 -32.65
N PRO A 53 -13.72 -25.59 -33.23
CA PRO A 53 -13.56 -25.89 -34.66
C PRO A 53 -14.11 -27.29 -35.00
N LEU A 54 -14.71 -27.42 -36.20
CA LEU A 54 -15.49 -28.54 -36.78
C LEU A 54 -14.89 -29.97 -36.60
N PRO A 55 -15.72 -31.05 -36.67
CA PRO A 55 -17.07 -31.14 -37.25
C PRO A 55 -18.22 -31.07 -36.23
N LEU A 56 -19.37 -30.60 -36.71
CA LEU A 56 -20.62 -30.47 -35.95
C LEU A 56 -21.20 -31.85 -35.56
N PRO A 57 -21.98 -31.96 -34.46
CA PRO A 57 -22.56 -30.88 -33.65
C PRO A 57 -21.63 -30.37 -32.54
N ALA A 58 -21.26 -29.09 -32.62
CA ALA A 58 -20.38 -28.44 -31.66
C ALA A 58 -21.17 -27.87 -30.48
N THR A 59 -20.93 -28.37 -29.27
CA THR A 59 -21.47 -27.77 -28.04
C THR A 59 -20.80 -26.41 -27.79
N PRO A 60 -21.55 -25.30 -27.66
CA PRO A 60 -20.97 -23.99 -27.42
C PRO A 60 -20.20 -23.97 -26.09
N LEU A 61 -18.93 -23.56 -26.11
CA LEU A 61 -18.16 -23.37 -24.90
C LEU A 61 -18.42 -21.97 -24.34
N ARG A 62 -19.05 -21.92 -23.16
CA ARG A 62 -19.26 -20.67 -22.42
C ARG A 62 -18.00 -20.29 -21.66
N ARG A 63 -17.32 -19.22 -22.08
CA ARG A 63 -16.20 -18.64 -21.33
C ARG A 63 -16.69 -17.42 -20.56
N SER A 64 -16.61 -17.50 -19.23
CA SER A 64 -16.80 -16.31 -18.38
C SER A 64 -15.45 -15.84 -17.86
N GLU A 65 -15.06 -14.62 -18.22
CA GLU A 65 -13.79 -14.02 -17.79
C GLU A 65 -14.06 -12.86 -16.83
N ARG A 66 -13.32 -12.85 -15.73
CA ARG A 66 -13.36 -11.74 -14.76
C ARG A 66 -12.51 -10.60 -15.29
N LYS A 67 -13.16 -9.50 -15.69
CA LYS A 67 -12.47 -8.27 -16.09
C LYS A 67 -11.89 -7.57 -14.87
N ARG A 68 -10.56 -7.48 -14.81
CA ARG A 68 -9.87 -6.60 -13.86
C ARG A 68 -10.04 -5.16 -14.35
N GLN A 69 -10.28 -4.23 -13.43
CA GLN A 69 -10.22 -2.81 -13.78
C GLN A 69 -8.79 -2.50 -14.22
N PRO A 70 -8.59 -1.63 -15.22
CA PRO A 70 -7.25 -1.18 -15.58
C PRO A 70 -6.57 -0.57 -14.36
N SER A 71 -5.28 -0.85 -14.21
CA SER A 71 -4.50 -0.25 -13.13
C SER A 71 -4.43 1.26 -13.34
N PRO A 72 -4.36 2.07 -12.26
CA PRO A 72 -4.09 3.50 -12.39
C PRO A 72 -2.82 3.77 -13.21
N PRO A 73 -2.75 4.91 -13.90
CA PRO A 73 -1.51 5.34 -14.53
C PRO A 73 -0.37 5.44 -13.50
N ALA A 74 0.83 5.08 -13.93
CA ALA A 74 2.02 5.24 -13.08
C ALA A 74 2.43 6.71 -13.05
N LEU A 75 2.78 7.20 -11.86
CA LEU A 75 3.31 8.56 -11.67
C LEU A 75 4.75 8.50 -11.17
N VAL A 76 5.03 7.52 -10.30
CA VAL A 76 6.31 7.41 -9.59
C VAL A 76 6.96 6.07 -9.90
N GLY A 77 8.19 6.09 -10.40
CA GLY A 77 9.04 4.91 -10.45
C GLY A 77 9.94 4.89 -9.21
N MET A 78 9.66 3.99 -8.27
CA MET A 78 10.50 3.78 -7.10
C MET A 78 11.63 2.83 -7.47
N ILE A 79 12.87 3.25 -7.23
CA ILE A 79 14.04 2.42 -7.50
C ILE A 79 14.32 1.50 -6.32
N THR A 80 14.36 0.19 -6.60
CA THR A 80 14.92 -0.83 -5.72
C THR A 80 16.28 -1.26 -6.27
N PHE A 81 17.29 -1.21 -5.40
CA PHE A 81 18.62 -1.68 -5.76
C PHE A 81 18.69 -3.18 -5.53
N GLY A 82 18.84 -3.92 -6.62
CA GLY A 82 19.02 -5.37 -6.55
C GLY A 82 20.40 -5.75 -6.03
N GLY A 83 20.48 -6.90 -5.37
CA GLY A 83 21.71 -7.52 -4.90
C GLY A 83 21.66 -7.85 -3.41
N SER A 84 22.20 -9.01 -3.05
CA SER A 84 22.43 -9.38 -1.66
C SER A 84 23.89 -9.74 -1.46
N ARG A 85 24.47 -9.22 -0.37
CA ARG A 85 25.76 -9.64 0.16
C ARG A 85 25.52 -10.69 1.24
N PHE A 86 26.27 -11.78 1.20
CA PHE A 86 26.23 -12.74 2.29
C PHE A 86 27.08 -12.23 3.45
N VAL A 87 26.45 -11.99 4.60
CA VAL A 87 27.13 -11.60 5.83
C VAL A 87 26.91 -12.70 6.86
N MET A 88 27.98 -13.06 7.59
CA MET A 88 27.86 -13.94 8.73
C MET A 88 27.25 -13.15 9.90
N GLN A 89 26.00 -13.42 10.23
CA GLN A 89 25.35 -12.89 11.42
C GLN A 89 25.11 -14.05 12.39
N ASN A 90 25.63 -13.95 13.62
CA ASN A 90 25.46 -14.95 14.67
C ASN A 90 25.84 -16.39 14.23
N GLY A 91 26.96 -16.53 13.51
CA GLY A 91 27.44 -17.82 13.01
C GLY A 91 26.64 -18.40 11.84
N LYS A 92 25.63 -17.69 11.32
CA LYS A 92 24.83 -18.10 10.16
C LYS A 92 25.08 -17.17 8.98
N ARG A 93 25.21 -17.75 7.79
CA ARG A 93 25.35 -17.01 6.53
C ARG A 93 23.98 -16.48 6.13
N VAL A 94 23.75 -15.18 6.29
CA VAL A 94 22.50 -14.51 5.93
C VAL A 94 22.71 -13.66 4.69
N ALA A 95 21.81 -13.76 3.71
CA ALA A 95 21.79 -12.86 2.56
C ALA A 95 21.21 -11.51 3.02
N GLN A 96 22.04 -10.48 3.07
CA GLN A 96 21.64 -9.11 3.39
C GLN A 96 21.58 -8.29 2.11
N GLU A 97 20.50 -7.54 1.90
CA GLU A 97 20.38 -6.63 0.76
C GLU A 97 21.53 -5.62 0.73
N VAL A 98 22.03 -5.31 -0.46
CA VAL A 98 23.13 -4.33 -0.65
C VAL A 98 22.69 -2.93 -0.27
N PHE A 99 21.43 -2.59 -0.56
CA PHE A 99 20.82 -1.31 -0.19
C PHE A 99 19.35 -1.54 0.12
N PRO A 100 18.98 -1.69 1.40
CA PRO A 100 17.61 -1.94 1.78
C PRO A 100 16.79 -0.66 1.59
N THR A 101 15.64 -0.78 0.93
CA THR A 101 14.71 0.32 0.65
C THR A 101 13.40 0.14 1.38
N THR A 102 12.82 1.21 1.93
CA THR A 102 11.49 1.15 2.54
C THR A 102 10.43 1.67 1.57
N GLN A 103 9.58 0.76 1.10
CA GLN A 103 8.48 1.10 0.17
C GLN A 103 7.31 1.81 0.86
N ILE A 104 7.19 1.68 2.19
CA ILE A 104 6.06 2.21 2.97
C ILE A 104 5.92 3.73 2.80
N ASP A 105 7.03 4.47 2.70
CA ASP A 105 7.01 5.94 2.60
C ASP A 105 6.26 6.41 1.36
N ILE A 106 6.59 5.85 0.19
CA ILE A 106 5.97 6.23 -1.07
C ILE A 106 4.52 5.71 -1.17
N GLU A 107 4.22 4.57 -0.56
CA GLU A 107 2.86 4.05 -0.44
C GLU A 107 1.95 5.03 0.31
N ARG A 108 2.42 5.49 1.48
CA ARG A 108 1.68 6.43 2.32
C ARG A 108 1.54 7.78 1.64
N LEU A 109 2.61 8.30 1.04
CA LEU A 109 2.60 9.57 0.31
C LEU A 109 1.63 9.52 -0.87
N THR A 110 1.69 8.47 -1.69
CA THR A 110 0.82 8.31 -2.86
C THR A 110 -0.64 8.17 -2.43
N GLY A 111 -0.92 7.40 -1.37
CA GLY A 111 -2.26 7.25 -0.81
C GLY A 111 -2.83 8.58 -0.31
N TYR A 112 -2.05 9.33 0.46
CA TYR A 112 -2.42 10.65 0.96
C TYR A 112 -2.67 11.65 -0.19
N ALA A 113 -1.77 11.72 -1.17
CA ALA A 113 -1.89 12.61 -2.32
C ALA A 113 -3.15 12.29 -3.16
N ASN A 114 -3.39 11.01 -3.45
CA ASN A 114 -4.59 10.57 -4.17
C ASN A 114 -5.88 10.98 -3.43
N GLN A 115 -5.92 10.78 -2.11
CA GLN A 115 -7.08 11.15 -1.29
C GLN A 115 -7.30 12.66 -1.27
N ARG A 116 -6.22 13.43 -1.06
CA ARG A 116 -6.28 14.87 -0.85
C ARG A 116 -6.54 15.65 -2.14
N LEU A 117 -6.00 15.18 -3.27
CA LEU A 117 -6.14 15.81 -4.59
C LEU A 117 -7.31 15.26 -5.39
N GLY A 118 -7.97 14.18 -4.94
CA GLY A 118 -9.04 13.52 -5.71
C GLY A 118 -8.55 12.87 -7.01
N ILE A 119 -7.25 12.54 -7.09
CA ILE A 119 -6.63 11.90 -8.25
C ILE A 119 -6.37 10.41 -8.00
N ARG A 120 -6.02 9.68 -9.06
CA ARG A 120 -5.76 8.24 -8.97
C ARG A 120 -4.51 7.86 -9.75
N TYR A 121 -3.37 7.91 -9.06
CA TYR A 121 -2.09 7.43 -9.56
C TYR A 121 -1.52 6.30 -8.70
N ARG A 122 -0.58 5.55 -9.27
CA ARG A 122 0.20 4.56 -8.53
C ARG A 122 1.70 4.84 -8.65
N PHE A 123 2.45 4.31 -7.70
CA PHE A 123 3.89 4.12 -7.86
C PHE A 123 4.18 2.71 -8.38
N VAL A 124 5.36 2.49 -8.94
CA VAL A 124 5.85 1.20 -9.45
C VAL A 124 7.25 0.97 -8.92
N GLY A 125 7.46 -0.13 -8.20
CA GLY A 125 8.80 -0.59 -7.86
C GLY A 125 9.51 -1.15 -9.09
N THR A 126 10.68 -0.60 -9.43
CA THR A 126 11.50 -1.02 -10.56
C THR A 126 12.99 -0.88 -10.22
N SER A 127 13.87 -1.42 -11.05
CA SER A 127 15.32 -1.25 -10.91
C SER A 127 15.83 -0.19 -11.88
N LEU A 128 17.04 0.34 -11.66
CA LEU A 128 17.68 1.27 -12.61
C LEU A 128 17.87 0.69 -14.02
N LYS A 129 17.91 -0.66 -14.15
CA LYS A 129 18.02 -1.35 -15.43
C LYS A 129 16.70 -1.41 -16.18
N SER A 130 15.59 -1.53 -15.45
CA SER A 130 14.23 -1.72 -15.98
C SER A 130 13.37 -0.45 -15.90
N PHE A 131 13.91 0.65 -15.38
CA PHE A 131 13.23 1.93 -15.32
C PHE A 131 13.09 2.50 -16.74
N SER A 132 11.89 2.98 -17.07
CA SER A 132 11.66 3.71 -18.31
C SER A 132 12.10 5.16 -18.13
N TRP A 133 13.07 5.58 -18.93
CA TRP A 133 13.68 6.91 -18.87
C TRP A 133 12.86 7.98 -19.63
N ASP A 134 11.60 7.69 -19.96
CA ASP A 134 10.66 8.64 -20.55
C ASP A 134 9.85 9.35 -19.44
N PRO A 135 10.00 10.67 -19.27
CA PRO A 135 9.22 11.45 -18.31
C PRO A 135 7.71 11.41 -18.54
N VAL A 136 7.24 11.06 -19.74
CA VAL A 136 5.79 10.90 -20.02
C VAL A 136 5.23 9.65 -19.33
N GLU A 137 6.01 8.57 -19.27
CA GLU A 137 5.61 7.32 -18.59
C GLU A 137 5.84 7.39 -17.08
N PHE A 138 7.00 7.93 -16.68
CA PHE A 138 7.37 8.11 -15.28
C PHE A 138 7.88 9.53 -15.04
N PRO A 139 6.99 10.49 -14.72
CA PRO A 139 7.38 11.86 -14.44
C PRO A 139 8.29 12.02 -13.22
N LEU A 140 8.24 11.07 -12.27
CA LEU A 140 8.98 11.14 -11.02
C LEU A 140 9.75 9.83 -10.76
N LEU A 141 11.08 9.94 -10.64
CA LEU A 141 11.95 8.89 -10.13
C LEU A 141 12.17 9.10 -8.63
N TYR A 142 11.91 8.06 -7.83
CA TYR A 142 11.99 8.12 -6.38
C TYR A 142 13.01 7.13 -5.84
N ILE A 143 13.98 7.62 -5.06
CA ILE A 143 14.95 6.79 -4.34
C ILE A 143 14.87 7.12 -2.86
N THR A 144 14.70 6.10 -2.03
CA THR A 144 14.68 6.23 -0.57
C THR A 144 15.62 5.21 0.06
N GLY A 145 16.20 5.57 1.20
CA GLY A 145 16.97 4.64 2.03
C GLY A 145 17.60 5.31 3.23
N TRP A 146 18.22 4.51 4.09
CA TRP A 146 18.84 4.94 5.35
C TRP A 146 20.33 4.57 5.44
N THR A 147 20.84 3.78 4.50
CA THR A 147 22.26 3.43 4.39
C THR A 147 22.91 4.25 3.27
N THR A 148 24.24 4.14 3.15
CA THR A 148 24.98 4.73 2.03
C THR A 148 24.41 4.26 0.69
N MET A 149 24.02 5.20 -0.16
CA MET A 149 23.52 4.94 -1.50
C MET A 149 24.66 4.39 -2.39
N PRO A 150 24.44 3.31 -3.15
CA PRO A 150 25.43 2.80 -4.09
C PRO A 150 25.85 3.87 -5.11
N LYS A 151 27.15 3.91 -5.44
CA LYS A 151 27.64 4.77 -6.53
C LYS A 151 27.02 4.32 -7.85
N LEU A 152 26.38 5.25 -8.56
CA LEU A 152 25.76 4.94 -9.84
C LEU A 152 26.82 4.78 -10.93
N PRO A 153 26.70 3.79 -11.82
CA PRO A 153 27.56 3.69 -13.01
C PRO A 153 27.44 4.93 -13.91
N ASP A 154 28.50 5.27 -14.64
CA ASP A 154 28.50 6.48 -15.49
C ASP A 154 27.42 6.45 -16.59
N GLU A 155 27.10 5.26 -17.10
CA GLU A 155 25.98 5.07 -18.05
C GLU A 155 24.64 5.50 -17.43
N ILE A 156 24.39 5.12 -16.17
CA ILE A 156 23.17 5.50 -15.45
C ILE A 156 23.17 7.00 -15.15
N ILE A 157 24.33 7.58 -14.81
CA ILE A 157 24.46 9.03 -14.62
C ILE A 157 24.11 9.79 -15.91
N ALA A 158 24.55 9.30 -17.08
CA ALA A 158 24.21 9.91 -18.36
C ALA A 158 22.71 9.83 -18.68
N LYS A 159 22.09 8.67 -18.46
CA LYS A 159 20.64 8.47 -18.63
C LYS A 159 19.82 9.35 -17.69
N LEU A 160 20.20 9.40 -16.41
CA LEU A 160 19.53 10.21 -15.40
C LEU A 160 19.67 11.71 -15.70
N ARG A 161 20.83 12.16 -16.17
CA ARG A 161 21.01 13.54 -16.64
C ARG A 161 20.07 13.87 -17.78
N ARG A 162 19.94 12.97 -18.77
CA ARG A 162 19.05 13.17 -19.92
C ARG A 162 17.58 13.21 -19.49
N TYR A 163 17.16 12.27 -18.65
CA TYR A 163 15.81 12.23 -18.08
C TYR A 163 15.43 13.53 -17.37
N LEU A 164 16.35 14.11 -16.59
CA LEU A 164 16.11 15.40 -15.92
C LEU A 164 16.02 16.57 -16.92
N TYR A 165 16.80 16.56 -18.00
CA TYR A 165 16.67 17.57 -19.07
C TYR A 165 15.37 17.44 -19.84
N ASP A 166 14.84 16.24 -19.99
CA ASP A 166 13.59 15.96 -20.69
C ASP A 166 12.35 16.25 -19.81
N GLY A 167 12.54 16.77 -18.60
CA GLY A 167 11.46 17.20 -17.69
C GLY A 167 11.12 16.20 -16.58
N GLY A 168 11.86 15.10 -16.47
CA GLY A 168 11.75 14.16 -15.36
C GLY A 168 12.16 14.79 -14.03
N THR A 169 11.58 14.32 -12.94
CA THR A 169 11.88 14.79 -11.58
C THR A 169 12.55 13.69 -10.77
N LEU A 170 13.68 14.00 -10.12
CA LEU A 170 14.35 13.11 -9.18
C LEU A 170 14.04 13.52 -7.75
N VAL A 171 13.49 12.59 -6.96
CA VAL A 171 13.29 12.75 -5.52
C VAL A 171 14.18 11.74 -4.79
N LEU A 172 15.08 12.28 -3.95
CA LEU A 172 15.91 11.49 -3.03
C LEU A 172 15.40 11.73 -1.61
N HIS A 173 14.96 10.66 -0.95
CA HIS A 173 14.38 10.71 0.38
C HIS A 173 15.29 10.00 1.40
N ALA A 174 15.89 10.79 2.29
CA ALA A 174 16.69 10.27 3.39
C ALA A 174 15.76 9.73 4.48
N GLN A 175 15.59 8.41 4.52
CA GLN A 175 14.74 7.77 5.51
C GLN A 175 15.31 8.00 6.91
N CYS A 176 14.45 8.42 7.84
CA CYS A 176 14.81 8.82 9.20
C CYS A 176 15.87 9.93 9.29
N GLY A 177 16.06 10.73 8.22
CA GLY A 177 17.02 11.84 8.22
C GLY A 177 18.49 11.41 8.31
N ARG A 178 18.82 10.19 7.89
CA ARG A 178 20.19 9.65 7.97
C ARG A 178 21.18 10.41 7.10
N ALA A 179 22.26 10.89 7.71
CA ALA A 179 23.31 11.65 7.05
C ALA A 179 24.07 10.80 6.01
N GLU A 180 24.21 9.50 6.26
CA GLU A 180 24.95 8.57 5.41
C GLU A 180 24.31 8.46 4.01
N PHE A 181 22.98 8.40 3.96
CA PHE A 181 22.25 8.43 2.70
C PHE A 181 22.35 9.82 2.06
N TYR A 182 22.16 10.89 2.83
CA TYR A 182 22.21 12.26 2.33
C TYR A 182 23.54 12.59 1.63
N GLU A 183 24.67 12.33 2.26
CA GLU A 183 25.99 12.65 1.70
C GLU A 183 26.30 11.82 0.44
N SER A 184 26.00 10.52 0.47
CA SER A 184 26.21 9.65 -0.71
C SER A 184 25.25 9.97 -1.87
N ALA A 185 24.01 10.38 -1.58
CA ALA A 185 23.06 10.89 -2.57
C ALA A 185 23.57 12.19 -3.21
N LYS A 186 24.09 13.11 -2.39
CA LYS A 186 24.68 14.39 -2.82
C LYS A 186 25.88 14.18 -3.74
N GLU A 187 26.77 13.23 -3.43
CA GLU A 187 27.87 12.84 -4.32
C GLU A 187 27.40 12.40 -5.70
N ASN A 188 26.35 11.57 -5.76
CA ASN A 188 25.78 11.14 -7.03
C ASN A 188 25.15 12.31 -7.80
N ILE A 189 24.44 13.23 -7.13
CA ILE A 189 23.90 14.43 -7.79
C ILE A 189 25.00 15.32 -8.36
N MET A 190 26.11 15.52 -7.64
CA MET A 190 27.24 16.29 -8.14
C MET A 190 27.87 15.65 -9.39
N ARG A 191 27.80 14.32 -9.54
CA ARG A 191 28.21 13.64 -10.78
C ARG A 191 27.22 13.85 -11.93
N ILE A 192 25.92 13.99 -11.64
CA ILE A 192 24.90 14.33 -12.66
C ILE A 192 25.15 15.75 -13.17
N PHE A 193 25.29 16.74 -12.28
CA PHE A 193 25.51 18.15 -12.66
C PHE A 193 26.78 18.74 -12.00
N PRO A 194 27.98 18.42 -12.52
CA PRO A 194 29.25 18.80 -11.88
C PRO A 194 29.49 20.31 -11.78
N ARG A 195 28.82 21.11 -12.62
CA ARG A 195 28.92 22.57 -12.63
C ARG A 195 27.78 23.27 -11.89
N ARG A 196 26.87 22.53 -11.24
CA ARG A 196 25.78 23.10 -10.43
C ARG A 196 25.91 22.65 -8.99
N LYS A 197 26.02 23.62 -8.08
CA LYS A 197 26.01 23.37 -6.65
C LYS A 197 24.56 23.14 -6.21
N LEU A 198 24.37 22.16 -5.33
CA LEU A 198 23.11 22.02 -4.61
C LEU A 198 22.95 23.17 -3.64
N ALA A 199 21.78 23.81 -3.68
CA ALA A 199 21.43 24.92 -2.81
C ALA A 199 20.09 24.61 -2.12
N MET A 200 19.84 25.30 -1.01
CA MET A 200 18.50 25.32 -0.45
C MET A 200 17.54 25.96 -1.44
N LEU A 201 16.30 25.48 -1.45
CA LEU A 201 15.26 26.05 -2.28
C LEU A 201 14.90 27.44 -1.75
N ASP A 202 14.82 28.42 -2.64
CA ASP A 202 14.40 29.77 -2.27
C ASP A 202 12.89 29.79 -1.93
N THR A 203 12.52 30.66 -1.00
CA THR A 203 11.16 30.82 -0.46
C THR A 203 10.16 31.33 -1.50
N ASP A 204 10.63 31.97 -2.57
CA ASP A 204 9.82 32.41 -3.70
C ASP A 204 9.57 31.30 -4.74
N SER A 205 10.19 30.12 -4.57
CA SER A 205 10.04 29.00 -5.50
C SER A 205 8.57 28.58 -5.64
N PRO A 206 8.09 28.29 -6.86
CA PRO A 206 6.73 27.81 -7.08
C PRO A 206 6.34 26.56 -6.27
N LEU A 207 7.32 25.75 -5.86
CA LEU A 207 7.08 24.56 -5.03
C LEU A 207 6.48 24.91 -3.67
N PHE A 208 6.78 26.08 -3.09
CA PHE A 208 6.18 26.54 -1.83
C PHE A 208 4.71 26.92 -1.96
N ARG A 209 4.17 27.06 -3.18
CA ARG A 209 2.78 27.43 -3.45
C ARG A 209 2.06 26.46 -4.39
N ALA A 210 2.68 25.32 -4.71
CA ALA A 210 2.18 24.40 -5.73
C ALA A 210 0.83 23.75 -5.37
N TYR A 211 0.54 23.55 -4.08
CA TYR A 211 -0.75 23.04 -3.63
C TYR A 211 -1.26 23.73 -2.36
N MET A 212 -0.41 23.82 -1.33
CA MET A 212 -0.68 24.60 -0.12
C MET A 212 0.37 25.71 -0.02
N PRO A 213 0.01 26.89 0.51
CA PRO A 213 1.00 27.92 0.81
C PRO A 213 1.88 27.44 1.96
N LEU A 214 3.18 27.33 1.70
CA LEU A 214 4.22 27.02 2.67
C LEU A 214 5.08 28.27 2.85
N ASP A 215 5.31 28.70 4.09
CA ASP A 215 6.20 29.84 4.37
C ASP A 215 7.67 29.40 4.48
N ARG A 216 7.89 28.22 5.08
CA ARG A 216 9.23 27.68 5.36
C ARG A 216 9.20 26.18 5.52
N VAL A 217 10.16 25.50 4.92
CA VAL A 217 10.45 24.09 5.20
C VAL A 217 11.39 24.03 6.39
N ARG A 218 11.02 23.28 7.43
CA ARG A 218 11.86 23.05 8.60
C ARG A 218 11.96 21.57 8.88
N ILE A 219 13.07 21.17 9.48
CA ILE A 219 13.19 19.86 10.11
C ILE A 219 12.21 19.85 11.27
N ARG A 220 11.34 18.83 11.31
CA ARG A 220 10.46 18.62 12.47
C ARG A 220 11.36 18.27 13.65
N GLN A 221 11.47 19.19 14.61
CA GLN A 221 11.97 18.87 15.93
C GLN A 221 10.86 18.06 16.58
N ASP A 222 11.16 16.86 17.08
CA ASP A 222 10.17 15.95 17.63
C ASP A 222 9.24 16.67 18.61
N ASP A 223 7.96 16.34 18.48
CA ASP A 223 6.84 16.99 19.16
C ASP A 223 7.08 16.97 20.69
N LYS A 224 7.21 18.16 21.30
CA LYS A 224 6.68 18.37 22.65
C LYS A 224 5.19 18.64 22.54
#